data_AF-A0A8J8G610-F1
#
_entry.id   AF-A0A8J8G610-F1
#
_cell.length_a   1.000
_cell.length_b   1.000
_cell.length_c   1.000
_cell.angle_alpha   90.00
_cell.angle_beta   90.00
_cell.angle_gamma   90.00
#
_symmetry.space_group_name_H-M   'P 1'
#
loop_
_entity.id
_entity.type
_entity.pdbx_description
1 polymer ?
#
loop_
_entity_poly.entity_id
_entity_poly.type
_entity_poly.pdbx_seq_one_letter_code
_entity_poly.pdbx_strand_id
1 'polypeptide(L)'
;MNKWKFAFWVCLSVLLLVTGYSTYSILDQAVTISFQKVGYIDTEKDLDNLMNIVNNTDLTKTQMEEEFKNNKLYEFMDFKKDTISLDRISLIFENNKLKSVTKNY
;
A
#
# COMPACT_ATOMS: atom_id res chain seq x y z
N MET A 1 5.35 7.18 58.40
CA MET A 1 5.87 7.35 57.03
C MET A 1 5.61 8.79 56.59
N ASN A 2 6.59 9.52 56.04
CA ASN A 2 6.43 10.94 55.71
C ASN A 2 5.47 11.11 54.52
N LYS A 3 4.39 11.88 54.68
CA LYS A 3 3.34 12.10 53.66
C LYS A 3 3.92 12.58 52.33
N TRP A 4 4.95 13.43 52.39
CA TRP A 4 5.66 13.94 51.22
C TRP A 4 6.44 12.86 50.46
N LYS A 5 7.06 11.92 51.18
CA LYS A 5 7.76 10.79 50.55
C LYS A 5 6.78 9.88 49.82
N PHE A 6 5.62 9.62 50.40
CA PHE A 6 4.59 8.78 49.75
C PHE A 6 4.05 9.44 48.47
N ALA A 7 3.70 10.74 48.54
CA ALA A 7 3.24 11.49 47.37
C ALA A 7 4.28 11.50 46.25
N PHE A 8 5.57 11.67 46.59
CA PHE A 8 6.67 11.60 45.62
C PHE A 8 6.70 10.26 44.88
N TRP A 9 6.61 9.15 45.59
CA TRP A 9 6.65 7.82 44.96
C TRP A 9 5.44 7.54 44.08
N VAL A 10 4.25 8.04 44.46
CA VAL A 10 3.05 7.94 43.62
C VAL A 10 3.23 8.74 42.33
N CYS A 11 3.67 9.99 42.41
CA CYS A 11 3.92 10.81 41.23
C CYS A 11 5.00 10.21 40.33
N LEU A 12 6.08 9.69 40.93
CA LEU A 12 7.16 9.03 40.18
C LEU A 12 6.65 7.77 39.46
N SER A 13 5.85 6.95 40.14
CA SER A 13 5.27 5.74 39.52
C SER A 13 4.35 6.10 38.36
N VAL A 14 3.48 7.09 38.51
CA VAL A 14 2.62 7.58 37.43
C VAL A 14 3.45 8.12 36.27
N LEU A 15 4.48 8.92 36.55
CA LEU A 15 5.39 9.45 35.53
C LEU A 15 6.04 8.33 34.71
N LEU A 16 6.55 7.30 35.38
CA LEU A 16 7.18 6.15 34.74
C LEU A 16 6.18 5.37 33.88
N LEU A 17 4.96 5.14 34.38
CA LEU A 17 3.91 4.46 33.62
C LEU A 17 3.49 5.25 32.37
N VAL A 18 3.25 6.56 32.51
CA VAL A 18 2.88 7.43 31.39
C VAL A 18 3.99 7.49 30.35
N THR A 19 5.26 7.59 30.78
CA THR A 19 6.42 7.63 29.87
C THR A 19 6.58 6.30 29.12
N GLY A 20 6.44 5.17 29.82
CA GLY A 20 6.50 3.84 29.20
C GLY A 20 5.38 3.63 28.18
N TYR A 21 4.14 3.95 28.56
CA TYR A 21 2.98 3.86 27.67
C TYR A 21 3.10 4.77 26.45
N SER A 22 3.58 6.00 26.64
CA SER A 22 3.76 6.95 25.53
C SER A 22 4.81 6.46 24.54
N THR A 23 5.93 5.93 25.04
CA THR A 23 6.97 5.32 24.18
C THR A 23 6.40 4.16 23.37
N TYR A 24 5.65 3.26 24.01
CA TYR A 24 4.98 2.15 23.34
C TYR A 24 4.01 2.63 22.26
N SER A 25 3.16 3.62 22.58
CA SER A 25 2.19 4.18 21.63
C SER A 25 2.85 4.84 20.42
N ILE A 26 4.00 5.51 20.60
CA ILE A 26 4.74 6.10 19.48
C ILE A 26 5.28 5.02 18.55
N LEU A 27 5.81 3.93 19.10
CA LEU A 27 6.32 2.80 18.30
C LEU A 27 5.19 2.13 17.50
N ASP A 28 4.04 1.90 18.13
CA ASP A 28 2.87 1.32 17.48
C ASP A 28 2.34 2.20 16.34
N GLN A 29 2.25 3.51 16.58
CA GLN A 29 1.89 4.48 15.54
C GLN A 29 2.91 4.51 14.40
N ALA A 30 4.22 4.45 14.70
CA ALA A 30 5.26 4.43 13.68
C ALA A 30 5.17 3.20 12.77
N VAL A 31 4.89 2.02 13.34
CA VAL A 31 4.64 0.79 12.58
C VAL A 31 3.39 0.94 11.71
N THR A 32 2.30 1.45 12.27
CA THR A 32 1.04 1.67 11.53
C THR A 32 1.23 2.62 10.35
N ILE A 33 1.92 3.74 10.55
CA ILE A 33 2.25 4.71 9.50
C ILE A 33 3.11 4.05 8.43
N SER A 34 4.05 3.19 8.81
CA SER A 34 4.90 2.48 7.86
C SER A 34 4.10 1.55 6.95
N PHE A 35 3.17 0.77 7.51
CA PHE A 35 2.28 -0.08 6.70
C PHE A 35 1.34 0.72 5.81
N GLN A 36 0.77 1.81 6.33
CA GLN A 36 -0.06 2.71 5.52
C GLN A 36 0.74 3.30 4.35
N LYS A 37 1.97 3.74 4.61
CA LYS A 37 2.87 4.29 3.59
C LYS A 37 3.16 3.27 2.48
N VAL A 38 3.42 2.01 2.83
CA VAL A 38 3.61 0.94 1.83
C VAL A 38 2.37 0.82 0.95
N GLY A 39 1.17 0.74 1.54
CA GLY A 39 -0.07 0.66 0.77
C GLY A 39 -0.34 1.88 -0.14
N TYR A 40 0.05 3.07 0.30
CA TYR A 40 0.00 4.28 -0.53
C TYR A 40 0.97 4.21 -1.70
N ILE A 41 2.22 3.80 -1.47
CA ILE A 41 3.22 3.64 -2.53
C ILE A 41 2.76 2.64 -3.58
N ASP A 42 2.19 1.50 -3.17
CA ASP A 42 1.67 0.50 -4.10
C ASP A 42 0.51 1.07 -4.93
N THR A 43 -0.37 1.85 -4.30
CA THR A 43 -1.49 2.50 -4.99
C THR A 43 -1.03 3.57 -5.99
N GLU A 44 -0.03 4.37 -5.62
CA GLU A 44 0.59 5.37 -6.49
C GLU A 44 1.25 4.71 -7.70
N LYS A 45 1.98 3.61 -7.49
CA LYS A 45 2.59 2.82 -8.56
C LYS A 45 1.56 2.21 -9.50
N ASP A 46 0.44 1.70 -8.98
CA ASP A 46 -0.65 1.19 -9.82
C ASP A 46 -1.31 2.30 -10.65
N LEU A 47 -1.46 3.51 -10.09
CA LEU A 47 -1.96 4.67 -10.80
C LEU A 47 -0.98 5.13 -11.90
N ASP A 48 0.32 5.15 -11.62
CA ASP A 48 1.35 5.47 -12.62
C ASP A 48 1.35 4.44 -13.76
N ASN A 49 1.23 3.16 -13.44
CA ASN A 49 1.10 2.10 -14.44
C ASN A 49 -0.14 2.29 -15.31
N LEU A 50 -1.28 2.65 -14.70
CA LEU A 50 -2.51 2.98 -15.43
C LEU A 50 -2.34 4.21 -16.32
N MET A 51 -1.71 5.26 -15.83
CA MET A 51 -1.42 6.45 -16.62
C MET A 51 -0.53 6.12 -17.82
N ASN A 52 0.52 5.30 -17.63
CA ASN A 52 1.39 4.87 -18.72
C ASN A 52 0.60 4.06 -19.76
N ILE A 53 -0.22 3.10 -19.30
CA ILE A 53 -1.16 2.35 -20.13
C ILE A 53 -2.03 3.29 -20.98
N VAL A 54 -2.71 4.25 -20.35
CA VAL A 54 -3.72 5.09 -21.01
C VAL A 54 -3.08 6.07 -21.98
N ASN A 55 -1.92 6.63 -21.63
CA ASN A 55 -1.29 7.70 -22.41
C ASN A 55 -0.39 7.20 -23.53
N ASN A 56 0.24 6.03 -23.37
CA ASN A 56 1.33 5.58 -24.25
C ASN A 56 1.01 4.31 -25.05
N THR A 57 -0.18 3.71 -24.89
CA THR A 57 -0.59 2.52 -25.66
C THR A 57 -1.87 2.78 -26.45
N ASP A 58 -2.08 2.07 -27.57
CA ASP A 58 -3.38 2.04 -28.26
C ASP A 58 -4.43 1.18 -27.51
N LEU A 59 -4.16 0.90 -26.22
CA LEU A 59 -4.96 0.07 -25.33
C LEU A 59 -5.16 -1.36 -25.84
N THR A 60 -4.30 -1.80 -26.77
CA THR A 60 -4.32 -3.17 -27.28
C THR A 60 -3.55 -4.11 -26.37
N LYS A 61 -4.04 -5.35 -26.26
CA LYS A 61 -3.45 -6.35 -25.36
C LYS A 61 -1.98 -6.64 -25.70
N THR A 62 -1.65 -6.68 -26.98
CA THR A 62 -0.31 -6.96 -27.51
C THR A 62 0.70 -5.85 -27.21
N GLN A 63 0.32 -4.58 -27.35
CA GLN A 63 1.21 -3.47 -27.01
C GLN A 63 1.41 -3.36 -25.49
N MET A 64 0.36 -3.61 -24.71
CA MET A 64 0.49 -3.65 -23.25
C MET A 64 1.40 -4.78 -22.79
N GLU A 65 1.29 -5.97 -23.38
CA GLU A 65 2.22 -7.07 -23.10
C GLU A 65 3.67 -6.63 -23.33
N GLU A 66 3.95 -5.93 -24.43
CA GLU A 66 5.28 -5.41 -24.73
C GLU A 66 5.78 -4.38 -23.72
N GLU A 67 4.93 -3.43 -23.31
CA GLU A 67 5.24 -2.44 -22.27
C GLU A 67 5.47 -3.10 -20.89
N PHE A 68 4.72 -4.15 -20.57
CA PHE A 68 4.84 -4.85 -19.29
C PHE A 68 5.97 -5.88 -19.24
N LYS A 69 6.61 -6.27 -20.36
CA LYS A 69 7.67 -7.30 -20.38
C LYS A 69 8.80 -7.05 -19.37
N ASN A 70 9.13 -5.79 -19.12
CA ASN A 70 10.20 -5.40 -18.19
C ASN A 70 9.68 -5.11 -16.77
N ASN A 71 8.38 -5.25 -16.52
CA ASN A 71 7.77 -5.03 -15.22
C ASN A 71 8.00 -6.24 -14.31
N LYS A 72 8.34 -5.99 -13.04
CA LYS A 72 8.55 -7.04 -12.03
C LYS A 72 7.34 -7.95 -11.81
N LEU A 73 6.14 -7.47 -12.16
CA LEU A 73 4.90 -8.22 -12.02
C LEU A 73 4.54 -9.05 -13.27
N TYR A 74 5.32 -8.95 -14.36
CA TYR A 74 5.02 -9.60 -15.65
C TYR A 74 4.81 -11.10 -15.52
N GLU A 75 5.64 -11.79 -14.73
CA GLU A 75 5.55 -13.24 -14.51
C GLU A 75 4.25 -13.68 -13.83
N PHE A 76 3.57 -12.76 -13.13
CA PHE A 76 2.30 -12.99 -12.46
C PHE A 76 1.10 -12.54 -13.29
N MET A 77 1.32 -11.90 -14.44
CA MET A 77 0.27 -11.45 -15.35
C MET A 77 -0.08 -12.52 -16.38
N ASP A 78 -1.36 -12.81 -16.53
CA ASP A 78 -1.86 -13.77 -17.52
C ASP A 78 -2.45 -13.03 -18.74
N PHE A 79 -1.59 -12.71 -19.71
CA PHE A 79 -1.98 -12.07 -20.97
C PHE A 79 -2.82 -12.99 -21.88
N LYS A 80 -3.04 -14.26 -21.53
CA LYS A 80 -3.96 -15.13 -22.28
C LYS A 80 -5.42 -14.92 -21.90
N LYS A 81 -5.69 -14.40 -20.71
CA LYS A 81 -7.05 -14.10 -20.22
C LYS A 81 -7.52 -12.72 -20.63
N ASP A 82 -8.83 -12.53 -20.71
CA ASP A 82 -9.44 -11.21 -20.95
C ASP A 82 -9.33 -10.27 -19.75
N THR A 83 -8.82 -10.76 -18.62
CA THR A 83 -8.54 -9.95 -17.43
C THR A 83 -7.10 -10.13 -17.03
N ILE A 84 -6.37 -9.02 -16.96
CA ILE A 84 -4.99 -8.95 -16.49
C ILE A 84 -5.00 -8.27 -15.13
N SER A 85 -4.57 -8.98 -14.09
CA SER A 85 -4.51 -8.44 -12.74
C SER A 85 -3.13 -7.84 -12.46
N LEU A 86 -3.15 -6.60 -11.98
CA LEU A 86 -2.05 -5.93 -11.27
C LEU A 86 -2.29 -6.07 -9.76
N ASP A 87 -1.48 -5.38 -8.96
CA ASP A 87 -1.48 -5.52 -7.50
C ASP A 87 -2.86 -5.19 -6.89
N ARG A 88 -3.40 -3.99 -7.17
CA ARG A 88 -4.70 -3.54 -6.61
C ARG A 88 -5.80 -3.34 -7.64
N ILE A 89 -5.51 -3.56 -8.92
CA ILE A 89 -6.43 -3.30 -10.03
C ILE A 89 -6.40 -4.44 -11.05
N SER A 90 -7.50 -4.61 -11.78
CA SER A 90 -7.60 -5.52 -12.90
C SER A 90 -8.01 -4.76 -14.16
N LEU A 91 -7.31 -5.05 -15.24
CA LEU A 91 -7.55 -4.54 -16.58
C LEU A 91 -8.42 -5.56 -17.33
N ILE A 92 -9.59 -5.14 -17.77
CA ILE A 92 -10.54 -5.99 -18.50
C ILE A 92 -10.51 -5.60 -19.97
N PHE A 93 -10.29 -6.60 -20.82
CA PHE A 93 -10.19 -6.47 -22.26
C PHE A 93 -11.42 -7.07 -22.94
N GLU A 94 -11.82 -6.47 -24.05
CA GLU A 94 -12.84 -7.00 -24.95
C GLU A 94 -12.38 -6.71 -26.37
N ASN A 95 -12.46 -7.70 -27.26
CA ASN A 95 -12.06 -7.56 -28.66
C ASN A 95 -10.64 -6.97 -28.84
N ASN A 96 -9.69 -7.43 -28.02
CA ASN A 96 -8.29 -6.99 -28.02
C ASN A 96 -8.07 -5.50 -27.63
N LYS A 97 -9.04 -4.84 -27.01
CA LYS A 97 -8.90 -3.48 -26.46
C LYS A 97 -9.28 -3.41 -24.99
N LEU A 98 -8.65 -2.51 -24.24
CA LEU A 98 -9.03 -2.23 -22.85
C LEU A 98 -10.46 -1.66 -22.82
N LYS A 99 -11.35 -2.37 -22.14
CA LYS A 99 -12.75 -1.97 -21.95
C LYS A 99 -12.94 -1.23 -20.64
N SER A 100 -12.37 -1.76 -19.56
CA SER A 100 -12.58 -1.21 -18.22
C SER A 100 -11.46 -1.58 -17.27
N VAL A 101 -11.26 -0.76 -16.25
CA VAL A 101 -10.36 -1.00 -15.13
C VAL A 101 -11.22 -1.16 -13.88
N THR A 102 -10.99 -2.23 -13.12
CA THR A 102 -11.68 -2.48 -11.84
C THR A 102 -10.69 -2.61 -10.70
N LYS A 103 -11.15 -2.40 -9.47
CA LYS A 103 -10.35 -2.59 -8.26
C LYS A 103 -10.41 -4.06 -7.83
N ASN A 104 -9.26 -4.60 -7.44
CA ASN A 104 -9.16 -5.89 -6.74
C ASN A 104 -9.39 -5.64 -5.24
N TYR A 105 -10.31 -6.39 -4.65
CA TYR A 105 -10.64 -6.34 -3.22
C TYR A 105 -9.87 -7.41 -2.45
#